data_AF-K1Q3U6-F1
#
_entry.id   AF-K1Q3U6-F1
#
_cell.length_a   1.000
_cell.length_b   1.000
_cell.length_c   1.000
_cell.angle_alpha   90.00
_cell.angle_beta   90.00
_cell.angle_gamma   90.00
#
_symmetry.space_group_name_H-M   'P 1'
#
loop_
_entity.id
_entity.type
_entity.pdbx_description
1 polymer ?
#
loop_
_entity_poly.entity_id
_entity_poly.type
_entity_poly.pdbx_seq_one_letter_code
_entity_poly.pdbx_strand_id
1 'polypeptide(L)'
;MSDEQRTKLESYIKTLEDQSKPVPNDDRQERYCKYITKFASHFGNERVILTGSTIKGLRLRSHKDEGDFDYLIISGITIPEDALEQMKDLPCFVHIRTDDKLKTSFSGSLTVDGKYLHSKVLKEFEVMKEGFPITSGLKPILTAPKISKGRHSKDLEVNLKTKPGTSQVILSRKAKTSILKTYQ
;
A
#
# COMPACT_ATOMS: atom_id res chain seq x y z
N MET A 1 -19.31 -40.60 -10.32
CA MET A 1 -18.71 -39.96 -9.14
C MET A 1 -19.18 -40.74 -7.93
N SER A 2 -18.29 -41.17 -7.04
CA SER A 2 -18.68 -41.95 -5.85
C SER A 2 -19.37 -41.08 -4.81
N ASP A 3 -20.14 -41.68 -3.90
CA ASP A 3 -20.81 -40.96 -2.80
C ASP A 3 -19.82 -40.26 -1.86
N GLU A 4 -18.64 -40.86 -1.68
CA GLU A 4 -17.54 -40.25 -0.93
C GLU A 4 -17.00 -38.99 -1.64
N GLN A 5 -16.84 -39.04 -2.97
CA GLN A 5 -16.43 -37.87 -3.75
C GLN A 5 -17.50 -36.77 -3.71
N ARG A 6 -18.78 -37.13 -3.70
CA ARG A 6 -19.91 -36.18 -3.58
C ARG A 6 -19.91 -35.48 -2.23
N THR A 7 -19.84 -36.24 -1.14
CA THR A 7 -19.79 -35.71 0.23
C THR A 7 -18.60 -34.76 0.42
N LYS A 8 -17.44 -35.13 -0.12
CA LYS A 8 -16.23 -34.31 -0.06
C LYS A 8 -16.37 -33.00 -0.84
N LEU A 9 -16.98 -33.05 -2.03
CA LEU A 9 -17.25 -31.86 -2.85
C LEU A 9 -18.23 -30.91 -2.16
N GLU A 10 -19.31 -31.44 -1.57
CA GLU A 10 -20.29 -30.64 -0.81
C GLU A 10 -19.65 -29.92 0.38
N SER A 11 -18.75 -30.61 1.09
CA SER A 11 -17.97 -30.01 2.19
C SER A 11 -17.07 -28.84 1.71
N TYR A 12 -16.43 -29.00 0.54
CA TYR A 12 -15.63 -27.92 -0.04
C TYR A 12 -16.46 -26.73 -0.50
N ILE A 13 -17.62 -26.97 -1.12
CA ILE A 13 -18.54 -25.91 -1.54
C ILE A 13 -18.99 -25.10 -0.31
N LYS A 14 -19.46 -25.78 0.74
CA LYS A 14 -19.88 -25.13 1.97
C LYS A 14 -18.76 -24.31 2.62
N THR A 15 -17.54 -24.84 2.59
CA THR A 15 -16.37 -24.11 3.10
C THR A 15 -16.12 -22.83 2.31
N LEU A 16 -16.18 -22.89 0.97
CA LEU A 16 -16.00 -21.71 0.12
C LEU A 16 -17.13 -20.68 0.33
N GLU A 17 -18.37 -21.13 0.45
CA GLU A 17 -19.51 -20.27 0.76
C GLU A 17 -19.31 -19.53 2.09
N ASP A 18 -18.95 -20.26 3.15
CA ASP A 18 -18.70 -19.66 4.46
C ASP A 18 -17.53 -18.66 4.44
N GLN A 19 -16.44 -18.99 3.73
CA GLN A 19 -15.28 -18.11 3.58
C GLN A 19 -15.53 -16.89 2.67
N SER A 20 -16.53 -16.95 1.80
CA SER A 20 -16.87 -15.87 0.87
C SER A 20 -17.77 -14.79 1.48
N LYS A 21 -18.41 -15.07 2.63
CA LYS A 21 -19.38 -14.15 3.24
C LYS A 21 -18.74 -12.79 3.57
N PRO A 22 -19.39 -11.67 3.23
CA PRO A 22 -18.91 -10.34 3.58
C PRO A 22 -18.89 -10.15 5.10
N VAL A 23 -18.02 -9.27 5.57
CA VAL A 23 -17.88 -8.95 6.99
C VAL A 23 -18.15 -7.46 7.22
N PRO A 24 -18.61 -7.03 8.41
CA PRO A 24 -18.93 -5.61 8.68
C PRO A 24 -17.77 -4.64 8.43
N ASN A 25 -16.54 -5.15 8.45
CA ASN A 25 -15.36 -4.34 8.20
C ASN A 25 -15.19 -3.99 6.72
N ASP A 26 -15.72 -4.77 5.79
CA ASP A 26 -15.69 -4.45 4.35
C ASP A 26 -16.36 -3.08 4.11
N ASP A 27 -17.58 -2.92 4.62
CA ASP A 27 -18.33 -1.66 4.54
C ASP A 27 -17.62 -0.52 5.30
N ARG A 28 -16.94 -0.85 6.41
CA ARG A 28 -16.21 0.15 7.19
C ARG A 28 -15.02 0.71 6.41
N GLN A 29 -14.24 -0.16 5.76
CA GLN A 29 -13.10 0.28 4.94
C GLN A 29 -13.56 1.10 3.73
N GLU A 30 -14.66 0.69 3.11
CA GLU A 30 -15.26 1.48 2.02
C GLU A 30 -15.68 2.88 2.50
N ARG A 31 -16.34 2.97 3.67
CA ARG A 31 -16.71 4.27 4.28
C ARG A 31 -15.51 5.13 4.62
N TYR A 32 -14.42 4.55 5.11
CA TYR A 32 -13.17 5.28 5.35
C TYR A 32 -12.61 5.89 4.08
N CYS A 33 -12.52 5.11 3.01
CA CYS A 33 -12.06 5.59 1.71
C CYS A 33 -12.94 6.75 1.19
N LYS A 34 -14.28 6.62 1.32
CA LYS A 34 -15.24 7.68 0.97
C LYS A 34 -15.02 8.96 1.78
N TYR A 35 -14.88 8.84 3.10
CA TYR A 35 -14.67 10.00 3.98
C TYR A 35 -13.35 10.70 3.70
N ILE A 36 -12.27 9.93 3.61
CA ILE A 36 -10.92 10.45 3.31
C ILE A 36 -10.93 11.16 1.94
N THR A 37 -11.49 10.53 0.90
CA THR A 37 -11.55 11.13 -0.43
C THR A 37 -12.36 12.42 -0.44
N LYS A 38 -13.52 12.42 0.25
CA LYS A 38 -14.35 13.63 0.37
C LYS A 38 -13.62 14.75 1.12
N PHE A 39 -12.87 14.43 2.17
CA PHE A 39 -12.07 15.42 2.88
C PHE A 39 -10.92 15.94 2.00
N ALA A 40 -10.17 15.05 1.36
CA ALA A 40 -9.05 15.40 0.50
C ALA A 40 -9.47 16.28 -0.68
N SER A 41 -10.69 16.09 -1.20
CA SER A 41 -11.23 16.89 -2.30
C SER A 41 -11.36 18.39 -2.00
N HIS A 42 -11.27 18.80 -0.73
CA HIS A 42 -11.30 20.21 -0.34
C HIS A 42 -9.94 20.90 -0.55
N PHE A 43 -8.86 20.11 -0.62
CA PHE A 43 -7.49 20.59 -0.68
C PHE A 43 -6.79 20.24 -2.00
N GLY A 44 -7.35 19.31 -2.78
CA GLY A 44 -6.79 18.90 -4.06
C GLY A 44 -7.52 17.70 -4.66
N ASN A 45 -6.90 17.04 -5.63
CA ASN A 45 -7.52 15.96 -6.41
C ASN A 45 -7.06 14.55 -6.00
N GLU A 46 -6.43 14.40 -4.83
CA GLU A 46 -6.05 13.10 -4.30
C GLU A 46 -7.26 12.25 -3.93
N ARG A 47 -7.19 10.94 -4.17
CA ARG A 47 -8.29 10.00 -3.91
C ARG A 47 -7.78 8.73 -3.24
N VAL A 48 -8.61 8.15 -2.39
CA VAL A 48 -8.36 6.83 -1.78
C VAL A 48 -9.50 5.90 -2.15
N ILE A 49 -9.17 4.78 -2.77
CA ILE A 49 -10.14 3.83 -3.32
C ILE A 49 -9.82 2.45 -2.76
N LEU A 50 -10.86 1.78 -2.25
CA LEU A 50 -10.80 0.36 -1.92
C LEU A 50 -10.89 -0.44 -3.23
N THR A 51 -10.01 -1.40 -3.41
CA THR A 51 -9.90 -2.21 -4.64
C THR A 51 -9.76 -3.70 -4.31
N GLY A 52 -9.49 -4.52 -5.31
CA GLY A 52 -9.21 -5.94 -5.14
C GLY A 52 -10.44 -6.80 -4.92
N SER A 53 -10.23 -7.92 -4.24
CA SER A 53 -11.25 -8.95 -4.03
C SER A 53 -12.38 -8.51 -3.10
N THR A 54 -12.12 -7.53 -2.21
CA THR A 54 -13.11 -6.99 -1.28
C THR A 54 -14.27 -6.31 -2.02
N ILE A 55 -13.98 -5.38 -2.94
CA ILE A 55 -15.04 -4.69 -3.70
C ILE A 55 -15.73 -5.59 -4.72
N LYS A 56 -15.06 -6.65 -5.19
CA LYS A 56 -15.61 -7.60 -6.15
C LYS A 56 -16.49 -8.66 -5.50
N GLY A 57 -16.54 -8.72 -4.16
CA GLY A 57 -17.24 -9.80 -3.44
C GLY A 57 -16.64 -11.18 -3.69
N LEU A 58 -15.40 -11.25 -4.17
CA LEU A 58 -14.70 -12.50 -4.52
C LEU A 58 -13.66 -12.90 -3.47
N ARG A 59 -13.74 -12.29 -2.28
CA ARG A 59 -12.76 -12.49 -1.23
C ARG A 59 -13.04 -13.81 -0.51
N LEU A 60 -12.02 -14.66 -0.45
CA LEU A 60 -12.02 -15.85 0.41
C LEU A 60 -11.23 -15.55 1.68
N ARG A 61 -11.87 -15.72 2.83
CA ARG A 61 -11.31 -15.43 4.14
C ARG A 61 -11.00 -16.71 4.89
N SER A 62 -10.00 -16.68 5.76
CA SER A 62 -9.86 -17.75 6.74
C SER A 62 -10.86 -17.50 7.89
N HIS A 63 -11.22 -18.54 8.63
CA HIS A 63 -12.05 -18.40 9.83
C HIS A 63 -11.36 -17.60 10.97
N LYS A 64 -10.06 -17.28 10.82
CA LYS A 64 -9.25 -16.58 11.84
C LYS A 64 -8.91 -15.14 11.45
N ASP A 65 -9.21 -14.74 10.21
CA ASP A 65 -8.81 -13.44 9.68
C ASP A 65 -9.77 -12.93 8.60
N GLU A 66 -10.01 -11.63 8.60
CA GLU A 66 -10.78 -10.95 7.55
C GLU A 66 -9.94 -10.70 6.27
N GLY A 67 -8.62 -10.83 6.39
CA GLY A 67 -7.65 -10.67 5.31
C GLY A 67 -7.25 -9.21 5.04
N ASP A 68 -6.25 -9.05 4.17
CA ASP A 68 -5.68 -7.75 3.78
C ASP A 68 -6.55 -6.92 2.83
N PHE A 69 -6.80 -5.66 3.14
CA PHE A 69 -7.52 -4.76 2.24
C PHE A 69 -6.58 -4.10 1.23
N ASP A 70 -6.94 -4.14 -0.05
CA ASP A 70 -6.19 -3.48 -1.11
C ASP A 70 -6.68 -2.04 -1.27
N TYR A 71 -5.78 -1.08 -1.08
CA TYR A 71 -6.06 0.35 -1.24
C TYR A 71 -5.24 0.93 -2.39
N LEU A 72 -5.89 1.76 -3.21
CA LEU A 72 -5.21 2.65 -4.15
C LEU A 72 -5.29 4.08 -3.63
N ILE A 73 -4.13 4.70 -3.46
CA ILE A 73 -4.01 6.14 -3.21
C ILE A 73 -3.58 6.75 -4.53
N ILE A 74 -4.43 7.62 -5.08
CA ILE A 74 -4.24 8.27 -6.37
C ILE A 74 -3.81 9.71 -6.11
N SER A 75 -2.66 10.08 -6.69
CA SER A 75 -2.12 11.42 -6.59
C SER A 75 -2.99 12.41 -7.37
N GLY A 76 -2.98 13.69 -6.96
CA GLY A 76 -3.54 14.77 -7.76
C GLY A 76 -2.70 15.10 -9.01
N ILE A 77 -1.48 14.57 -9.12
CA ILE A 77 -0.60 14.77 -10.27
C ILE A 77 -1.16 14.02 -11.48
N THR A 78 -1.36 14.74 -12.58
CA THR A 78 -1.82 14.17 -13.85
C THR A 78 -0.64 14.04 -14.80
N ILE A 79 -0.41 12.83 -15.31
CA ILE A 79 0.58 12.57 -16.35
C ILE A 79 -0.15 12.58 -17.71
N PRO A 80 0.26 13.45 -18.66
CA PRO A 80 -0.37 13.47 -19.97
C PRO A 80 0.02 12.21 -20.76
N GLU A 81 -0.91 11.73 -21.58
CA GLU A 81 -0.73 10.47 -22.33
C GLU A 81 0.46 10.52 -23.29
N ASP A 82 0.75 11.69 -23.88
CA ASP A 82 1.88 11.87 -24.80
C ASP A 82 3.25 11.82 -24.10
N ALA A 83 3.29 11.89 -22.75
CA ALA A 83 4.47 11.66 -21.94
C ALA A 83 4.68 10.17 -21.60
N LEU A 84 3.76 9.28 -21.96
CA LEU A 84 3.91 7.84 -21.77
C LEU A 84 4.58 7.22 -23.00
N GLU A 85 5.76 6.64 -22.80
CA GLU A 85 6.50 5.92 -23.83
C GLU A 85 6.48 4.42 -23.53
N GLN A 86 5.86 3.63 -24.41
CA GLN A 86 5.80 2.18 -24.23
C GLN A 86 7.16 1.52 -24.39
N MET A 87 7.45 0.54 -23.53
CA MET A 87 8.65 -0.28 -23.67
C MET A 87 8.40 -1.38 -24.71
N LYS A 88 9.17 -1.35 -25.81
CA LYS A 88 9.01 -2.34 -26.91
C LYS A 88 9.15 -3.79 -26.44
N ASP A 89 10.07 -4.03 -25.51
CA ASP A 89 10.35 -5.38 -25.00
C ASP A 89 9.38 -5.80 -23.88
N LEU A 90 8.64 -4.84 -23.32
CA LEU A 90 7.77 -5.02 -22.16
C LEU A 90 6.48 -4.21 -22.34
N PRO A 91 5.51 -4.69 -23.16
CA PRO A 91 4.36 -3.89 -23.60
C PRO A 91 3.42 -3.45 -22.47
N CYS A 92 3.51 -4.07 -21.29
CA CYS A 92 2.76 -3.68 -20.10
C CYS A 92 3.43 -2.57 -19.29
N PHE A 93 4.61 -2.11 -19.70
CA PHE A 93 5.41 -1.12 -19.00
C PHE A 93 5.57 0.14 -19.85
N VAL A 94 5.56 1.27 -19.16
CA VAL A 94 5.74 2.59 -19.76
C VAL A 94 6.83 3.34 -19.02
N HIS A 95 7.62 4.09 -19.77
CA HIS A 95 8.42 5.18 -19.22
C HIS A 95 7.57 6.46 -19.20
N ILE A 96 7.67 7.20 -18.11
CA ILE A 96 7.07 8.54 -18.02
C ILE A 96 8.20 9.51 -18.35
N ARG A 97 8.10 10.22 -19.49
CA ARG A 97 9.05 11.28 -19.83
C ARG A 97 8.96 12.40 -18.81
N THR A 98 10.02 13.19 -18.63
CA THR A 98 10.05 14.35 -17.71
C THR A 98 10.42 15.65 -18.43
N ASP A 99 10.25 15.67 -19.76
CA ASP A 99 10.46 16.84 -20.60
C ASP A 99 9.44 17.95 -20.31
N ASP A 100 9.69 19.17 -20.80
CA ASP A 100 8.92 20.40 -20.54
C ASP A 100 7.41 20.31 -20.82
N LYS A 101 6.95 19.24 -21.48
CA LYS A 101 5.53 18.95 -21.71
C LYS A 101 4.81 18.53 -20.44
N LEU A 102 5.52 18.00 -19.45
CA LEU A 102 4.98 17.81 -18.12
C LEU A 102 4.91 19.16 -17.42
N LYS A 103 3.67 19.66 -17.29
CA LYS A 103 3.35 20.82 -16.44
C LYS A 103 3.71 20.59 -14.96
N THR A 104 4.08 19.37 -14.58
CA THR A 104 4.51 19.01 -13.24
C THR A 104 6.03 18.84 -13.22
N SER A 105 6.72 19.76 -12.56
CA SER A 105 8.17 19.64 -12.33
C SER A 105 8.41 18.62 -11.22
N PHE A 106 9.03 17.49 -11.56
CA PHE A 106 9.61 16.58 -10.56
C PHE A 106 10.98 17.09 -10.13
N SER A 107 11.35 16.87 -8.87
CA SER A 107 12.70 17.20 -8.41
C SER A 107 13.75 16.43 -9.22
N GLY A 108 14.91 17.04 -9.47
CA GLY A 108 15.95 16.44 -10.33
C GLY A 108 16.42 15.07 -9.85
N SER A 109 16.36 14.79 -8.53
CA SER A 109 16.67 13.48 -7.93
C SER A 109 15.69 12.37 -8.32
N LEU A 110 14.49 12.74 -8.79
CA LEU A 110 13.45 11.84 -9.27
C LEU A 110 13.55 11.55 -10.77
N THR A 111 14.56 12.07 -11.45
CA THR A 111 14.76 11.86 -12.89
C THR A 111 15.94 10.92 -13.16
N VAL A 112 15.83 10.09 -14.20
CA VAL A 112 16.92 9.32 -14.79
C VAL A 112 17.35 10.04 -16.05
N ASP A 113 18.63 10.41 -16.12
CA ASP A 113 19.26 11.12 -17.24
C ASP A 113 18.53 12.42 -17.65
N GLY A 114 17.75 13.01 -16.72
CA GLY A 114 16.89 14.16 -16.99
C GLY A 114 15.73 13.91 -17.96
N LYS A 115 15.53 12.66 -18.41
CA LYS A 115 14.60 12.31 -19.48
C LYS A 115 13.36 11.58 -18.98
N TYR A 116 13.50 10.72 -17.97
CA TYR A 116 12.43 9.85 -17.49
C TYR A 116 12.28 9.89 -15.98
N LEU A 117 11.07 9.62 -15.50
CA LEU A 117 10.80 9.51 -14.07
C LEU A 117 11.42 8.23 -13.52
N HIS A 118 12.21 8.35 -12.46
CA HIS A 118 12.84 7.23 -11.80
C HIS A 118 11.82 6.46 -10.96
N SER A 119 11.89 5.13 -10.98
CA SER A 119 11.13 4.24 -10.08
C SER A 119 11.24 4.55 -8.58
N LYS A 120 12.28 5.27 -8.13
CA LYS A 120 12.43 5.74 -6.74
C LYS A 120 11.35 6.72 -6.33
N VAL A 121 10.63 7.31 -7.29
CA VAL A 121 9.51 8.22 -7.06
C VAL A 121 8.49 7.67 -6.07
N LEU A 122 8.22 6.36 -6.10
CA LEU A 122 7.28 5.74 -5.16
C LEU A 122 7.74 5.83 -3.70
N LYS A 123 9.05 5.72 -3.48
CA LYS A 123 9.65 5.81 -2.14
C LYS A 123 9.82 7.26 -1.71
N GLU A 124 10.24 8.12 -2.63
CA GLU A 124 10.55 9.51 -2.36
C GLU A 124 9.28 10.36 -2.20
N PHE A 125 8.16 10.02 -2.88
CA PHE A 125 6.87 10.67 -2.65
C PHE A 125 6.35 10.49 -1.23
N GLU A 126 6.63 9.35 -0.56
CA GLU A 126 6.26 9.16 0.84
C GLU A 126 7.10 10.05 1.77
N VAL A 127 8.39 10.26 1.44
CA VAL A 127 9.34 11.02 2.27
C VAL A 127 9.19 12.53 2.07
N MET A 128 9.13 12.97 0.81
CA MET A 128 9.08 14.38 0.43
C MET A 128 7.65 14.93 0.42
N LYS A 129 6.63 14.04 0.48
CA LYS A 129 5.22 14.38 0.38
C LYS A 129 4.81 15.08 -0.93
N GLU A 130 5.68 15.10 -1.94
CA GLU A 130 5.45 15.79 -3.22
C GLU A 130 4.31 15.18 -4.03
N GLY A 131 4.15 13.85 -3.98
CA GLY A 131 3.07 13.16 -4.71
C GLY A 131 1.74 13.08 -3.99
N PHE A 132 1.75 13.17 -2.65
CA PHE A 132 0.58 12.93 -1.81
C PHE A 132 0.53 13.91 -0.63
N PRO A 133 0.62 15.23 -0.84
CA PRO A 133 0.68 16.19 0.26
C PRO A 133 -0.50 16.05 1.24
N ILE A 134 -1.70 15.72 0.74
CA ILE A 134 -2.93 15.69 1.54
C ILE A 134 -3.09 14.34 2.25
N THR A 135 -2.84 13.24 1.53
CA THR A 135 -3.03 11.88 2.03
C THR A 135 -1.77 11.28 2.66
N SER A 136 -0.66 12.05 2.69
CA SER A 136 0.55 11.68 3.43
C SER A 136 0.23 11.47 4.90
N GLY A 137 0.52 10.26 5.41
CA GLY A 137 0.21 9.90 6.80
C GLY A 137 -1.12 9.17 7.02
N LEU A 138 -1.85 8.80 5.95
CA LEU A 138 -3.01 7.92 6.08
C LEU A 138 -2.65 6.45 6.33
N LYS A 139 -1.41 6.05 6.01
CA LYS A 139 -0.94 4.67 6.14
C LYS A 139 -1.23 4.07 7.51
N PRO A 140 -0.92 4.71 8.66
CA PRO A 140 -1.30 4.20 9.97
C PRO A 140 -2.81 4.06 10.20
N ILE A 141 -3.65 4.88 9.57
CA ILE A 141 -5.12 4.81 9.70
C ILE A 141 -5.67 3.64 8.89
N LEU A 142 -5.19 3.48 7.65
CA LEU A 142 -5.59 2.38 6.75
C LEU A 142 -5.04 1.02 7.20
N THR A 143 -3.88 1.01 7.86
CA THR A 143 -3.23 -0.20 8.38
C THR A 143 -3.32 -0.32 9.90
N ALA A 144 -4.16 0.48 10.57
CA ALA A 144 -4.31 0.42 12.02
C ALA A 144 -4.78 -1.00 12.39
N PRO A 145 -4.08 -1.72 13.29
CA PRO A 145 -4.60 -2.96 13.80
C PRO A 145 -5.95 -2.67 14.46
N LYS A 146 -6.91 -3.57 14.25
CA LYS A 146 -8.22 -3.47 14.85
C LYS A 146 -8.04 -3.36 16.36
N ILE A 147 -8.50 -2.27 16.96
CA ILE A 147 -8.85 -2.32 18.38
C ILE A 147 -10.15 -3.13 18.44
N SER A 148 -10.02 -4.45 18.39
CA SER A 148 -11.11 -5.37 18.70
C SER A 148 -11.36 -5.28 20.20
N LYS A 149 -12.24 -4.35 20.61
CA LYS A 149 -12.89 -4.48 21.91
C LYS A 149 -13.88 -5.64 21.81
N GLY A 150 -13.39 -6.87 22.02
CA GLY A 150 -14.20 -8.07 21.91
C GLY A 150 -13.51 -9.31 22.47
N ARG A 151 -13.60 -9.47 23.80
CA ARG A 151 -13.50 -10.71 24.60
C ARG A 151 -12.41 -11.74 24.22
N HIS A 152 -11.41 -11.84 25.10
CA HIS A 152 -10.47 -12.98 25.27
C HIS A 152 -9.23 -13.10 24.36
N SER A 153 -8.51 -12.02 24.10
CA SER A 153 -7.07 -12.15 23.84
C SER A 153 -6.31 -11.10 24.64
N LYS A 154 -5.57 -11.56 25.65
CA LYS A 154 -4.58 -10.75 26.37
C LYS A 154 -3.57 -10.19 25.35
N ASP A 155 -3.44 -8.87 25.36
CA ASP A 155 -2.28 -8.08 24.99
C ASP A 155 -1.36 -8.66 23.90
N LEU A 156 -1.60 -8.24 22.66
CA LEU A 156 -0.53 -8.11 21.68
C LEU A 156 -0.02 -6.66 21.77
N GLU A 157 0.93 -6.43 22.68
CA GLU A 157 1.85 -5.30 22.57
C GLU A 157 2.57 -5.44 21.23
N VAL A 158 2.17 -4.63 20.26
CA VAL A 158 2.88 -4.51 18.98
C VAL A 158 4.18 -3.77 19.27
N ASN A 159 5.25 -4.54 19.49
CA ASN A 159 6.61 -4.03 19.40
C ASN A 159 6.79 -3.42 17.99
N LEU A 160 6.76 -2.09 17.92
CA LEU A 160 6.96 -1.28 16.70
C LEU A 160 8.37 -1.39 16.08
N LYS A 161 9.15 -2.40 16.43
CA LYS A 161 10.49 -2.64 15.88
C LYS A 161 10.59 -4.03 15.26
N THR A 162 9.91 -4.24 14.14
CA THR A 162 10.38 -4.95 12.93
C THR A 162 9.19 -5.40 12.09
N LYS A 163 9.14 -4.99 10.83
CA LYS A 163 8.28 -5.64 9.81
C LYS A 163 9.10 -6.68 9.04
N PRO A 164 8.55 -7.88 8.78
CA PRO A 164 9.16 -8.83 7.86
C PRO A 164 9.21 -8.22 6.44
N GLY A 165 10.32 -8.41 5.71
CA GLY A 165 10.46 -7.97 4.31
C GLY A 165 11.33 -6.72 4.07
N THR A 166 11.96 -6.15 5.10
CA THR A 166 12.97 -5.10 4.89
C THR A 166 14.32 -5.75 4.61
N SER A 167 14.83 -5.61 3.38
CA SER A 167 16.16 -6.09 2.98
C SER A 167 17.22 -5.57 3.95
N GLN A 168 17.86 -6.49 4.68
CA GLN A 168 18.96 -6.16 5.59
C GLN A 168 20.22 -5.87 4.77
N VAL A 169 20.44 -4.60 4.41
CA VAL A 169 21.81 -4.14 4.16
C VAL A 169 22.43 -3.85 5.52
N ILE A 170 23.03 -4.88 6.11
CA ILE A 170 23.87 -4.75 7.30
C ILE A 170 25.16 -4.04 6.86
N LEU A 171 25.25 -2.72 7.05
CA LEU A 171 26.55 -2.08 7.19
C LEU A 171 27.09 -2.40 8.57
N SER A 172 27.83 -3.51 8.67
CA SER A 172 28.69 -3.74 9.81
C SER A 172 29.84 -2.74 9.76
N ARG A 173 29.86 -1.77 10.67
CA ARG A 173 31.10 -1.18 11.16
C ARG A 173 31.05 -1.18 12.67
N LYS A 174 31.54 -2.28 13.24
CA LYS A 174 32.25 -2.22 14.51
C LYS A 174 33.41 -1.24 14.33
N ALA A 175 33.39 -0.13 15.05
CA ALA A 175 34.60 0.55 15.45
C ALA A 175 34.38 1.10 16.86
N LYS A 176 34.85 0.31 17.84
CA LYS A 176 35.23 0.81 19.16
C LYS A 176 36.27 1.91 18.93
N THR A 177 36.07 3.12 19.42
CA THR A 177 37.19 3.88 19.99
C THR A 177 36.70 4.87 21.04
N SER A 178 37.41 4.82 22.15
CA SER A 178 37.32 5.55 23.39
C SER A 178 37.31 7.07 23.25
N ILE A 179 36.50 7.70 24.09
CA ILE A 179 36.63 9.09 24.51
C ILE A 179 37.97 9.22 25.25
N LEU A 180 38.88 10.05 24.74
CA LEU A 180 40.06 10.51 25.47
C LEU A 180 40.15 12.03 25.36
N LYS A 181 40.00 12.61 26.55
CA LYS A 181 40.19 13.98 27.05
C LYS A 181 40.99 14.95 26.18
N THR A 182 40.39 16.12 26.00
CA THR A 182 41.03 17.44 25.90
C THR A 182 41.96 17.68 27.09
N TYR A 183 43.17 18.19 26.85
CA TYR A 183 43.80 19.27 27.62
C TYR A 183 44.89 19.90 26.74
N GLN A 184 44.76 21.22 26.53
CA GLN A 184 45.72 22.24 26.08
C GLN A 184 46.77 21.89 25.03
#